data_AF-A0A0N4VXU5-F1
#
_entry.id   AF-A0A0N4VXU5-F1
#
_cell.length_a   1.000
_cell.length_b   1.000
_cell.length_c   1.000
_cell.angle_alpha   90.00
_cell.angle_beta   90.00
_cell.angle_gamma   90.00
#
_symmetry.space_group_name_H-M   'P 1'
#
loop_
_entity.id
_entity.type
_entity.pdbx_description
1 polymer ?
#
loop_
_entity_poly.entity_id
_entity_poly.type
_entity_poly.pdbx_seq_one_letter_code
_entity_poly.pdbx_strand_id
1 'polypeptide(L)'
;MTMLLYNKGDPDDIGNYRLTCLLSEIYKLFKRFILNRIGGILNEGQAGLRRGLSTIDHIHTLTKLIDVSREYKMPLCLTFIDLKKAFDTVETEAVIETLGNNVFQLNIQ
;
A
#
# COMPACT_ATOMS: atom_id res chain seq x y z
N MET A 1 -20.75 -5.14 -9.60
CA MET A 1 -21.39 -3.88 -9.17
C MET A 1 -20.29 -2.91 -8.78
N THR A 2 -20.22 -1.76 -9.44
CA THR A 2 -19.28 -0.68 -9.11
C THR A 2 -20.06 0.43 -8.42
N MET A 3 -19.59 0.85 -7.25
CA MET A 3 -20.22 1.89 -6.44
C MET A 3 -19.24 3.07 -6.27
N LEU A 4 -19.78 4.29 -6.29
CA LEU A 4 -19.01 5.48 -5.92
C LEU A 4 -19.12 5.68 -4.41
N LEU A 5 -17.97 5.74 -3.74
CA LEU A 5 -17.88 6.04 -2.32
C LEU A 5 -17.35 7.47 -2.16
N TYR A 6 -18.15 8.33 -1.52
CA TYR A 6 -17.71 9.67 -1.16
C TYR A 6 -16.63 9.60 -0.07
N ASN A 7 -15.49 10.27 -0.28
CA ASN A 7 -14.42 10.35 0.71
C ASN A 7 -14.61 11.57 1.62
N LYS A 8 -14.04 12.73 1.26
CA LYS A 8 -14.10 14.00 2.01
C LYS A 8 -13.98 15.17 1.04
N GLY A 9 -14.40 16.36 1.45
CA GLY A 9 -14.23 17.60 0.67
C GLY A 9 -15.56 18.16 0.19
N ASP A 10 -15.60 18.63 -1.05
CA ASP A 10 -16.80 19.11 -1.71
C ASP A 10 -17.55 17.93 -2.36
N PRO A 11 -18.84 17.70 -2.03
CA PRO A 11 -19.66 16.69 -2.68
C PRO A 11 -19.87 16.90 -4.19
N ASP A 12 -19.74 18.13 -4.69
CA ASP A 12 -19.95 18.42 -6.10
C ASP A 12 -18.68 18.14 -6.95
N ASP A 13 -17.53 17.94 -6.31
CA ASP A 13 -16.29 17.54 -6.97
C ASP A 13 -16.20 16.02 -7.11
N ILE A 14 -16.33 15.54 -8.35
CA ILE A 14 -16.20 14.12 -8.71
C ILE A 14 -14.86 13.49 -8.28
N GLY A 15 -13.80 14.30 -8.12
CA GLY A 15 -12.50 13.86 -7.62
C GLY A 15 -12.52 13.34 -6.19
N ASN A 16 -13.51 13.73 -5.38
CA ASN A 16 -13.67 13.31 -3.99
C ASN A 16 -14.38 11.95 -3.83
N TYR A 17 -14.78 11.33 -4.94
CA TYR A 17 -15.35 9.99 -4.96
C TYR A 17 -14.30 8.96 -5.34
N ARG A 18 -14.32 7.81 -4.66
CA ARG A 18 -13.52 6.63 -5.00
C ARG A 18 -14.42 5.55 -5.58
N LEU A 19 -14.01 5.00 -6.74
CA LEU A 19 -14.65 3.80 -7.26
C LEU A 19 -14.31 2.60 -6.36
N THR A 20 -15.35 1.88 -5.94
CA THR A 20 -15.22 0.62 -5.22
C THR A 20 -16.02 -0.45 -5.93
N CYS A 21 -15.37 -1.58 -6.20
CA CYS A 21 -16.01 -2.74 -6.83
C CYS A 21 -16.25 -3.83 -5.80
N LEU A 22 -17.48 -4.37 -5.78
CA LEU A 22 -17.75 -5.61 -5.04
C LEU A 22 -17.19 -6.79 -5.83
N LEU A 23 -16.20 -7.46 -5.24
CA LEU A 23 -15.47 -8.57 -5.84
C LEU A 23 -16.28 -9.87 -5.67
N SER A 24 -16.28 -10.71 -6.72
CA SER A 24 -16.85 -12.06 -6.64
C SER A 24 -16.06 -12.94 -5.68
N GLU A 25 -16.68 -14.02 -5.18
CA GLU A 25 -16.00 -14.96 -4.28
C GLU A 25 -14.76 -15.60 -4.91
N ILE A 26 -14.84 -15.91 -6.21
CA ILE A 26 -13.71 -16.42 -6.98
C ILE A 26 -12.56 -15.41 -6.98
N TYR A 27 -12.85 -14.13 -7.24
CA TYR A 27 -11.82 -13.10 -7.26
C TYR A 27 -11.18 -12.88 -5.87
N LYS A 28 -11.97 -12.94 -4.80
CA LYS A 28 -11.44 -12.89 -3.42
C LYS A 28 -10.47 -14.03 -3.14
N LEU A 29 -10.77 -15.24 -3.61
CA LEU A 29 -9.89 -16.40 -3.49
C LEU A 29 -8.55 -16.17 -4.22
N PHE A 30 -8.61 -15.73 -5.48
CA PHE A 30 -7.40 -15.40 -6.26
C PHE A 30 -6.57 -14.30 -5.59
N LYS A 31 -7.21 -13.22 -5.13
CA LYS A 31 -6.54 -12.14 -4.39
C LYS A 31 -5.79 -12.67 -3.16
N ARG A 32 -6.40 -13.58 -2.41
CA ARG A 32 -5.77 -14.20 -1.23
C ARG A 32 -4.56 -15.05 -1.61
N PHE A 33 -4.65 -15.82 -2.69
CA PHE A 33 -3.52 -16.63 -3.17
C PHE A 33 -2.32 -15.77 -3.57
N ILE A 34 -2.56 -14.70 -4.34
CA ILE A 34 -1.52 -13.75 -4.74
C ILE A 34 -0.90 -13.08 -3.51
N LEU A 35 -1.73 -12.60 -2.57
CA LEU A 35 -1.27 -11.95 -1.34
C LEU A 35 -0.35 -12.87 -0.51
N ASN A 36 -0.70 -14.16 -0.40
CA ASN A 36 0.12 -15.13 0.33
C ASN A 36 1.50 -15.32 -0.31
N ARG A 37 1.61 -15.23 -1.63
CA ARG A 37 2.90 -15.36 -2.34
C ARG A 37 3.75 -14.09 -2.22
N ILE A 38 3.13 -12.92 -2.34
CA ILE A 38 3.83 -11.63 -2.25
C ILE A 38 4.34 -11.36 -0.83
N GLY A 39 3.66 -11.87 0.20
CA GLY A 39 3.98 -11.56 1.60
C GLY A 39 5.44 -11.80 2.02
N GLY A 40 6.14 -12.75 1.39
CA GLY A 40 7.56 -13.03 1.64
C GLY A 40 8.55 -12.13 0.89
N ILE A 41 8.08 -11.31 -0.05
CA ILE A 41 8.90 -10.51 -0.98
C ILE A 41 8.85 -9.02 -0.60
N LEU A 42 7.88 -8.62 0.23
CA LEU A 42 7.70 -7.23 0.64
C LEU A 42 8.88 -6.72 1.47
N ASN A 43 9.30 -5.49 1.17
CA ASN A 43 10.32 -4.78 1.93
C ASN A 43 9.95 -4.67 3.42
N GLU A 44 10.94 -4.72 4.31
CA GLU A 44 10.75 -4.59 5.76
C GLU A 44 10.09 -3.27 6.18
N GLY A 45 10.36 -2.18 5.45
CA GLY A 45 9.73 -0.87 5.67
C GLY A 45 8.26 -0.78 5.25
N GLN A 46 7.68 -1.83 4.67
CA GLN A 46 6.26 -1.85 4.31
C GLN A 46 5.40 -2.47 5.43
N ALA A 47 4.78 -1.62 6.25
CA ALA A 47 3.76 -2.06 7.22
C ALA A 47 2.36 -2.20 6.61
N GLY A 48 2.05 -1.39 5.58
CA GLY A 48 0.75 -1.41 4.91
C GLY A 48 0.47 -2.73 4.19
N LEU A 49 -0.75 -3.24 4.32
CA LEU A 49 -1.21 -4.48 3.68
C LEU A 49 -0.38 -5.73 4.02
N ARG A 50 0.36 -5.71 5.14
CA ARG A 50 1.17 -6.83 5.62
C ARG A 50 0.61 -7.39 6.92
N ARG A 51 0.47 -8.72 6.98
CA ARG A 51 -0.05 -9.40 8.18
C ARG A 51 0.94 -9.25 9.33
N GLY A 52 0.43 -8.88 10.50
CA GLY A 52 1.22 -8.80 11.72
C GLY A 52 2.06 -7.52 11.87
N LEU A 53 1.95 -6.58 10.94
CA LEU A 53 2.55 -5.24 11.07
C LEU A 53 1.46 -4.19 11.25
N SER A 54 1.77 -3.16 12.04
CA SER A 54 0.88 -2.03 12.32
C SER A 54 1.60 -0.72 12.01
N THR A 55 0.83 0.32 11.68
CA THR A 55 1.36 1.67 11.55
C THR A 55 1.84 2.23 12.89
N ILE A 56 1.43 1.64 14.01
CA ILE A 56 1.82 2.05 15.37
C ILE A 56 3.35 1.97 15.54
N ASP A 57 3.98 0.88 15.08
CA ASP A 57 5.42 0.68 15.22
C ASP A 57 6.22 1.73 14.44
N HIS A 58 5.73 2.07 13.24
CA HIS A 58 6.34 3.12 12.41
C HIS A 58 6.16 4.51 13.03
N ILE A 59 4.97 4.82 13.56
CA ILE A 59 4.72 6.09 14.26
C ILE A 59 5.65 6.20 15.48
N HIS A 60 5.74 5.15 16.29
CA HIS A 60 6.63 5.11 17.46
C HIS A 60 8.10 5.32 17.09
N THR A 61 8.55 4.66 16.02
CA THR A 61 9.92 4.81 15.51
C THR A 61 10.18 6.25 15.06
N LEU A 62 9.23 6.87 14.36
CA LEU A 62 9.33 8.26 13.92
C LEU A 62 9.35 9.23 15.11
N THR A 63 8.49 9.01 16.11
CA THR A 63 8.47 9.83 17.34
C THR A 63 9.81 9.76 18.06
N LYS A 64 10.36 8.56 18.26
CA LYS A 64 11.70 8.39 18.86
C LYS A 64 12.79 9.10 18.07
N LEU A 65 12.76 9.01 16.74
CA LEU A 65 13.74 9.67 15.89
C LEU A 65 13.70 11.21 16.06
N ILE A 66 12.49 11.78 16.15
CA ILE A 66 12.28 13.21 16.41
C ILE A 66 12.82 13.59 17.79
N ASP A 67 12.52 12.80 18.82
CA ASP A 67 12.95 13.09 20.19
C ASP A 67 14.48 13.07 20.33
N VAL A 68 15.13 12.05 19.77
CA VAL A 68 16.60 11.94 19.75
C VAL A 68 17.23 13.10 18.97
N SER A 69 16.71 13.44 17.80
CA SER A 69 17.20 14.60 17.03
C SER A 69 17.13 15.90 17.83
N ARG A 70 16.03 16.12 18.58
CA ARG A 70 15.87 17.28 19.45
C ARG A 70 16.85 17.29 20.62
N GLU A 71 17.05 16.14 21.26
CA GLU A 71 17.97 15.98 22.40
C GLU A 71 19.41 16.32 22.02
N TYR A 72 19.89 15.77 20.90
CA TYR A 72 21.25 15.99 20.42
C TYR A 72 21.42 17.23 19.54
N LYS A 73 20.36 18.05 19.38
CA LYS A 73 20.34 19.24 18.51
C LYS A 73 20.80 18.95 17.08
N MET A 74 20.49 17.75 16.58
CA MET A 74 20.82 17.33 15.22
C MET A 74 19.72 17.78 14.25
N PRO A 75 20.05 18.30 13.06
CA PRO A 75 19.05 18.63 12.06
C PRO A 75 18.35 17.35 11.57
N LEU A 76 17.03 17.33 11.58
CA LEU A 76 16.19 16.25 11.05
C LEU A 76 15.21 16.82 10.02
N CYS A 77 15.15 16.18 8.85
CA CYS A 77 14.17 16.48 7.81
C CYS A 77 13.29 15.25 7.59
N LEU A 78 11.97 15.44 7.62
CA LEU A 78 10.99 14.39 7.35
C LEU A 78 10.15 14.79 6.14
N THR A 79 10.04 13.89 5.16
CA THR A 79 9.24 14.11 3.95
C THR A 79 8.12 13.09 3.90
N PHE A 80 6.87 13.57 3.82
CA PHE A 80 5.68 12.73 3.67
C PHE A 80 5.23 12.79 2.21
N ILE A 81 5.18 11.62 1.57
CA ILE A 81 4.80 11.48 0.16
C ILE A 81 3.46 10.74 0.12
N ASP A 82 2.44 11.38 -0.44
CA ASP A 82 1.14 10.78 -0.71
C ASP A 82 0.87 10.75 -2.22
N LEU A 83 0.41 9.61 -2.72
CA LEU A 83 0.20 9.40 -4.16
C LEU A 83 -1.28 9.60 -4.50
N LYS A 84 -1.57 10.58 -5.36
CA LYS A 84 -2.92 10.85 -5.83
C LYS A 84 -3.43 9.68 -6.68
N LYS A 85 -4.53 9.05 -6.25
CA LYS A 85 -5.19 7.94 -6.96
C LYS A 85 -4.25 6.77 -7.32
N ALA A 86 -3.38 6.38 -6.38
CA ALA A 86 -2.32 5.37 -6.60
C ALA A 86 -2.76 4.07 -7.30
N PHE A 87 -3.99 3.59 -7.07
CA PHE A 87 -4.51 2.38 -7.70
C PHE A 87 -5.04 2.60 -9.13
N ASP A 88 -5.45 3.83 -9.45
CA ASP A 88 -5.97 4.18 -10.77
C ASP A 88 -4.84 4.61 -11.73
N THR A 89 -3.69 5.01 -11.19
CA THR A 89 -2.54 5.54 -11.94
C THR A 89 -1.44 4.51 -12.21
N VAL A 90 -1.59 3.29 -11.70
CA VAL A 90 -0.56 2.25 -11.87
C VAL A 90 -0.59 1.67 -13.29
N GLU A 91 0.57 1.52 -13.91
CA GLU A 91 0.69 0.87 -15.22
C GLU A 91 0.44 -0.64 -15.09
N THR A 92 -0.48 -1.16 -15.89
CA THR A 92 -0.93 -2.56 -15.76
C THR A 92 0.18 -3.53 -16.19
N GLU A 93 0.91 -3.17 -17.23
CA GLU A 93 2.06 -3.91 -17.78
C GLU A 93 3.14 -4.09 -16.72
N ALA A 94 3.49 -3.00 -16.02
CA ALA A 94 4.48 -3.04 -14.93
C ALA A 94 4.04 -3.97 -13.78
N VAL A 95 2.75 -3.97 -13.42
CA VAL A 95 2.22 -4.87 -12.39
C VAL A 95 2.29 -6.33 -12.84
N ILE A 96 1.90 -6.63 -14.08
CA ILE A 96 1.95 -8.00 -14.63
C ILE A 96 3.39 -8.49 -14.69
N GLU A 97 4.33 -7.68 -15.18
CA GLU A 97 5.75 -8.02 -15.23
C GLU A 97 6.31 -8.30 -13.83
N THR A 98 6.03 -7.42 -12.87
CA THR A 98 6.49 -7.58 -11.48
C THR A 98 5.94 -8.85 -10.85
N LEU A 99 4.66 -9.18 -11.08
CA LEU A 99 4.06 -10.42 -10.60
C LEU A 99 4.66 -11.64 -11.31
N GLY A 100 4.92 -11.57 -12.62
CA GLY A 100 5.59 -12.63 -13.38
C GLY A 100 6.96 -12.98 -12.78
N ASN A 101 7.77 -11.96 -12.52
CA ASN A 101 9.13 -12.11 -12.04
C ASN A 101 9.22 -12.57 -10.58
N ASN A 102 8.29 -12.15 -9.72
CA ASN A 102 8.41 -12.37 -8.27
C ASN A 102 7.43 -13.42 -7.72
N VAL A 103 6.28 -13.62 -8.36
CA VAL A 103 5.18 -14.44 -7.81
C VAL A 103 4.98 -15.74 -8.59
N PHE A 104 5.18 -15.71 -9.90
CA PHE A 104 4.88 -16.81 -10.81
C PHE A 104 6.10 -17.53 -11.38
N GLN A 105 7.33 -17.18 -10.95
CA GLN A 105 8.48 -18.04 -11.22
C GLN A 105 8.24 -19.42 -10.59
N LEU A 106 7.85 -20.37 -11.44
CA LEU A 106 7.86 -21.78 -11.13
C LEU A 106 9.32 -22.16 -10.94
N ASN A 107 9.67 -22.68 -9.77
CA ASN A 107 10.90 -23.45 -9.58
C ASN A 107 10.89 -24.61 -10.57
N ILE A 108 11.44 -24.39 -11.76
CA ILE A 108 11.91 -25.48 -12.62
C ILE A 108 13.34 -25.74 -12.13
N GLN A 109 13.45 -26.63 -11.14
CA GLN A 109 14.64 -27.44 -10.92
C GLN A 109 14.39 -28.80 -11.57
#